data_AF-A0AAW1QEC1-F1
#
_entry.id   AF-A0AAW1QEC1-F1
#
_cell.length_a   1.000
_cell.length_b   1.000
_cell.length_c   1.000
_cell.angle_alpha   90.00
_cell.angle_beta   90.00
_cell.angle_gamma   90.00
#
_symmetry.space_group_name_H-M   'P 1'
#
loop_
_entity.id
_entity.type
_entity.pdbx_description
1 polymer ?
#
loop_
_entity_poly.entity_id
_entity_poly.type
_entity_poly.pdbx_seq_one_letter_code
_entity_poly.pdbx_strand_id
1 'polypeptide(L)'
;MAPARTGRRSWAVRAEQKESTRQQTEKTTQEQEEEPVWVRRERERELRAQGGVELPFGVYLLASAIVAIAAVGSIFEFANKNAVFGVIQPDNALYTPILGIFALTGLPTSGWLFFKSIQAANKAAEDMDKLDGF
;
A
#
# COMPACT_ATOMS: atom_id res chain seq x y z
N MET A 1 -24.50 -46.15 42.46
CA MET A 1 -23.67 -45.26 43.31
C MET A 1 -22.83 -44.38 42.38
N ALA A 2 -22.83 -43.08 42.60
CA ALA A 2 -22.66 -41.99 41.62
C ALA A 2 -21.27 -41.84 40.95
N PRO A 3 -21.20 -41.23 39.74
CA PRO A 3 -19.96 -40.74 39.13
C PRO A 3 -19.77 -39.23 39.33
N ALA A 4 -18.51 -38.75 39.40
CA ALA A 4 -18.03 -37.46 38.86
C ALA A 4 -16.84 -36.89 39.67
N ARG A 5 -15.68 -36.65 39.03
CA ARG A 5 -14.78 -35.54 39.41
C ARG A 5 -13.69 -35.19 38.37
N THR A 6 -14.05 -34.84 37.15
CA THR A 6 -13.08 -34.40 36.10
C THR A 6 -13.40 -33.04 35.48
N GLY A 7 -14.07 -32.15 36.21
CA GLY A 7 -14.35 -30.78 35.73
C GLY A 7 -13.44 -29.69 36.28
N ARG A 8 -12.54 -30.01 37.25
CA ARG A 8 -11.89 -28.97 38.07
C ARG A 8 -10.48 -28.51 37.65
N ARG A 9 -9.85 -29.19 36.69
CA ARG A 9 -8.47 -28.88 36.27
C ARG A 9 -8.39 -27.99 35.03
N SER A 10 -9.42 -28.00 34.18
CA SER A 10 -9.41 -27.28 32.90
C SER A 10 -9.58 -25.76 33.06
N TRP A 11 -10.27 -25.29 34.10
CA TRP A 11 -10.45 -23.86 34.34
C TRP A 11 -9.23 -23.20 34.99
N ALA A 12 -8.51 -23.93 35.85
CA ALA A 12 -7.26 -23.44 36.44
C ALA A 12 -6.18 -23.24 35.36
N VAL A 13 -5.98 -24.24 34.49
CA VAL A 13 -5.02 -24.15 33.37
C VAL A 13 -5.41 -23.04 32.38
N ARG A 14 -6.71 -22.87 32.11
CA ARG A 14 -7.20 -21.78 31.25
C ARG A 14 -7.04 -20.40 31.92
N ALA A 15 -7.16 -20.31 33.24
CA ALA A 15 -6.93 -19.06 33.98
C ALA A 15 -5.45 -18.70 33.99
N GLU A 16 -4.57 -19.66 34.26
CA GLU A 16 -3.10 -19.48 34.21
C GLU A 16 -2.63 -19.11 32.80
N GLN A 17 -3.18 -19.71 31.74
CA GLN A 17 -2.91 -19.29 30.37
C GLN A 17 -3.40 -17.88 30.06
N LYS A 18 -4.55 -17.48 30.63
CA LYS A 18 -5.12 -16.14 30.40
C LYS A 18 -4.36 -15.07 31.18
N GLU A 19 -3.84 -15.41 32.35
CA GLU A 19 -2.94 -14.57 33.14
C GLU A 19 -1.56 -14.47 32.52
N SER A 20 -0.98 -15.56 32.01
CA SER A 20 0.30 -15.52 31.30
C SER A 20 0.18 -14.75 29.98
N THR A 21 -0.91 -14.92 29.23
CA THR A 21 -1.17 -14.12 28.03
C THR A 21 -1.36 -12.65 28.38
N ARG A 22 -2.10 -12.31 29.44
CA ARG A 22 -2.26 -10.91 29.90
C ARG A 22 -0.95 -10.30 30.41
N GLN A 23 -0.18 -11.02 31.21
CA GLN A 23 1.13 -10.56 31.67
C GLN A 23 2.14 -10.44 30.53
N GLN A 24 2.02 -11.26 29.49
CA GLN A 24 2.84 -11.14 28.28
C GLN A 24 2.40 -9.94 27.45
N THR A 25 1.09 -9.71 27.28
CA THR A 25 0.56 -8.50 26.64
C THR A 25 0.93 -7.22 27.42
N GLU A 26 0.82 -7.22 28.74
CA GLU A 26 1.16 -6.08 29.61
C GLU A 26 2.67 -5.80 29.64
N LYS A 27 3.52 -6.84 29.58
CA LYS A 27 4.99 -6.66 29.46
C LYS A 27 5.39 -6.11 28.09
N THR A 28 4.74 -6.55 27.01
CA THR A 28 4.96 -5.96 25.67
C THR A 28 4.52 -4.50 25.62
N THR A 29 3.48 -4.10 26.36
CA THR A 29 3.08 -2.68 26.48
C THR A 29 4.03 -1.85 27.36
N GLN A 30 4.76 -2.45 28.31
CA GLN A 30 5.71 -1.74 29.17
C GLN A 30 7.13 -1.63 28.58
N GLU A 31 7.58 -2.59 27.76
CA GLU A 31 8.82 -2.45 26.96
C GLU A 31 8.64 -1.50 25.76
N GLN A 32 7.40 -1.23 25.36
CA GLN A 32 7.02 -0.10 24.51
C GLN A 32 6.84 1.16 25.36
N GLU A 33 7.88 1.57 26.09
CA GLU A 33 8.00 2.99 26.44
C GLU A 33 8.18 3.72 25.10
N GLU A 34 7.06 4.11 24.48
CA GLU A 34 7.01 4.66 23.13
C GLU A 34 8.05 5.77 23.03
N GLU A 35 9.11 5.53 22.25
CA GLU A 35 10.08 6.58 21.95
C GLU A 35 9.30 7.85 21.62
N PRO A 36 9.63 8.98 22.27
CA PRO A 36 8.81 10.16 22.16
C PRO A 36 8.61 10.55 20.71
N VAL A 37 7.42 11.02 20.35
CA VAL A 37 7.02 11.29 18.96
C VAL A 37 8.02 12.17 18.21
N TRP A 38 8.77 13.04 18.91
CA TRP A 38 9.83 13.86 18.30
C TRP A 38 11.08 13.06 17.89
N VAL A 39 11.51 12.05 18.65
CA VAL A 39 12.66 11.19 18.32
C VAL A 39 12.35 10.33 17.10
N ARG A 40 11.14 9.76 17.04
CA ARG A 40 10.65 9.02 15.86
C ARG A 40 10.62 9.90 14.61
N ARG A 41 10.10 11.13 14.73
CA ARG A 41 10.04 12.10 13.62
C ARG A 41 11.41 12.56 13.13
N GLU A 42 12.41 12.68 14.00
CA GLU A 42 13.79 13.00 13.59
C GLU A 42 14.38 11.84 12.79
N ARG A 43 14.21 10.60 13.26
CA ARG A 43 14.67 9.40 12.55
C ARG A 43 13.99 9.24 11.18
N GLU A 44 12.68 9.47 11.10
CA GLU A 44 11.94 9.53 9.83
C GLU A 44 12.45 10.65 8.90
N ARG A 45 12.79 11.83 9.43
CA ARG A 45 13.34 12.94 8.65
C ARG A 45 14.71 12.61 8.09
N GLU A 46 15.57 11.96 8.86
CA GLU A 46 16.89 11.53 8.41
C GLU A 46 16.79 10.48 7.30
N LEU A 47 15.90 9.48 7.44
CA LEU A 47 15.64 8.48 6.40
C LEU A 47 15.12 9.14 5.11
N ARG A 48 14.18 10.09 5.22
CA ARG A 48 13.68 10.86 4.06
C ARG A 48 14.75 11.76 3.43
N ALA A 49 15.65 12.33 4.23
CA ALA A 49 16.75 13.16 3.73
C ALA A 49 17.80 12.33 2.97
N GLN A 50 18.03 11.09 3.41
CA GLN A 50 18.95 10.15 2.74
C GLN A 50 18.35 9.54 1.46
N GLY A 51 17.02 9.36 1.42
CA GLY A 51 16.31 8.66 0.33
C GLY A 51 16.05 9.46 -0.95
N GLY A 52 16.35 10.75 -0.99
CA GLY A 52 16.02 11.64 -2.11
C GLY A 52 14.51 11.93 -2.25
N VAL A 53 14.13 12.72 -3.26
CA VAL A 53 12.72 13.06 -3.53
C VAL A 53 12.03 11.90 -4.27
N GLU A 54 11.71 10.84 -3.55
CA GLU A 54 10.86 9.75 -4.04
C GLU A 54 9.40 10.02 -3.64
N LEU A 55 8.49 9.98 -4.62
CA LEU A 55 7.05 10.09 -4.35
C LEU A 55 6.55 8.85 -3.57
N PRO A 56 5.50 9.00 -2.74
CA PRO A 56 4.88 7.87 -2.05
C PRO A 56 4.35 6.84 -3.05
N PHE A 57 4.38 5.55 -2.66
CA PHE A 57 3.93 4.45 -3.52
C PHE A 57 2.52 4.66 -4.10
N GLY A 58 1.60 5.21 -3.28
CA GLY A 58 0.22 5.47 -3.69
C GLY A 58 0.10 6.48 -4.84
N VAL A 59 1.03 7.42 -4.95
CA VAL A 59 1.06 8.39 -6.06
C VAL A 59 1.44 7.70 -7.36
N TYR A 60 2.48 6.86 -7.34
CA TYR A 60 2.87 6.05 -8.50
C TYR A 60 1.78 5.07 -8.91
N LEU A 61 1.10 4.43 -7.95
CA LEU A 61 0.02 3.50 -8.21
C LEU A 61 -1.20 4.20 -8.84
N LEU A 62 -1.59 5.35 -8.30
CA LEU A 62 -2.71 6.13 -8.85
C LEU A 62 -2.38 6.65 -10.25
N ALA A 63 -1.18 7.20 -10.45
CA ALA A 63 -0.74 7.64 -11.77
C ALA A 63 -0.73 6.48 -12.78
N SER A 64 -0.24 5.32 -12.37
CA SER A 64 -0.28 4.10 -13.19
C SER A 64 -1.71 3.75 -13.61
N ALA A 65 -2.64 3.71 -12.64
CA ALA A 65 -4.03 3.35 -12.90
C ALA A 65 -4.71 4.33 -13.87
N ILE A 66 -4.53 5.64 -13.68
CA ILE A 66 -5.10 6.67 -14.56
C ILE A 66 -4.53 6.53 -15.98
N VAL A 67 -3.21 6.37 -16.12
CA VAL A 67 -2.56 6.22 -17.43
C VAL A 67 -3.01 4.91 -18.11
N ALA A 68 -3.18 3.82 -17.36
CA ALA A 68 -3.69 2.56 -17.91
C ALA A 68 -5.13 2.70 -18.44
N ILE A 69 -6.02 3.35 -17.67
CA ILE A 69 -7.40 3.61 -18.09
C ILE A 69 -7.43 4.49 -19.35
N ALA A 70 -6.62 5.55 -19.38
CA ALA A 70 -6.51 6.45 -20.53
C ALA A 70 -5.99 5.71 -21.77
N ALA A 71 -5.00 4.83 -21.62
CA ALA A 71 -4.45 4.02 -22.70
C ALA A 71 -5.50 3.07 -23.28
N VAL A 72 -6.18 2.29 -22.42
CA VAL A 72 -7.21 1.34 -22.84
C VAL A 72 -8.38 2.08 -23.48
N GLY A 73 -8.88 3.15 -22.85
CA GLY A 73 -9.94 3.97 -23.42
C GLY A 73 -9.55 4.55 -24.77
N SER A 74 -8.30 5.00 -24.93
CA SER A 74 -7.81 5.53 -26.20
C SER A 74 -7.81 4.48 -27.32
N ILE A 75 -7.46 3.23 -27.02
CA ILE A 75 -7.53 2.12 -27.98
C ILE A 75 -8.99 1.88 -28.42
N PHE A 76 -9.92 1.85 -27.46
CA PHE A 76 -11.34 1.66 -27.74
C PHE A 76 -11.95 2.83 -28.54
N GLU A 77 -11.62 4.07 -28.19
CA GLU A 77 -12.08 5.26 -28.91
C GLU A 77 -11.51 5.34 -30.33
N PHE A 78 -10.24 4.95 -30.50
CA PHE A 78 -9.60 4.90 -31.80
C PHE A 78 -10.25 3.85 -32.71
N ALA A 79 -10.57 2.67 -32.16
CA ALA A 79 -11.17 1.55 -32.89
C ALA A 79 -12.64 1.81 -33.27
N ASN A 80 -13.43 2.36 -32.34
CA ASN A 80 -14.88 2.54 -32.54
C ASN A 80 -15.27 3.92 -33.09
N LYS A 81 -14.32 4.85 -33.21
CA LYS A 81 -14.56 6.26 -33.61
C LYS A 81 -15.68 6.92 -32.79
N ASN A 82 -15.80 6.53 -31.52
CA ASN A 82 -16.78 7.03 -30.58
C ASN A 82 -16.04 7.63 -29.39
N ALA A 83 -16.31 8.89 -29.06
CA ALA A 83 -15.62 9.63 -28.01
C ALA A 83 -16.18 9.26 -26.62
N VAL A 84 -15.69 8.15 -26.04
CA VAL A 84 -16.11 7.62 -24.73
C VAL A 84 -15.84 8.61 -23.59
N PHE A 85 -14.72 9.32 -23.62
CA PHE A 85 -14.36 10.34 -22.65
C PHE A 85 -15.01 11.69 -22.96
N GLY A 86 -15.51 11.91 -24.18
CA GLY A 86 -16.19 13.15 -24.59
C GLY A 86 -15.32 14.42 -24.57
N VAL A 87 -14.02 14.30 -24.28
CA VAL A 87 -13.10 15.44 -24.18
C VAL A 87 -12.76 16.02 -25.56
N ILE A 88 -12.61 15.15 -26.56
CA ILE A 88 -12.25 15.53 -27.94
C ILE A 88 -13.21 14.81 -28.87
N GLN A 89 -13.80 15.56 -29.81
CA GLN A 89 -14.73 15.01 -30.78
C GLN A 89 -13.97 14.39 -31.96
N PRO A 90 -14.49 13.30 -32.60
CA PRO A 90 -13.79 12.58 -33.66
C PRO A 90 -13.47 13.40 -34.93
N ASP A 91 -14.22 14.47 -35.15
CA ASP A 91 -14.07 15.45 -36.23
C ASP A 91 -12.91 16.44 -36.01
N ASN A 92 -12.31 16.45 -34.81
CA ASN A 92 -11.13 17.26 -34.53
C ASN A 92 -9.86 16.60 -35.09
N ALA A 93 -9.02 17.37 -35.81
CA ALA A 93 -7.73 16.91 -36.33
C ALA A 93 -6.78 16.37 -35.24
N LEU A 94 -6.93 16.81 -34.00
CA LEU A 94 -6.13 16.36 -32.84
C LEU A 94 -6.64 15.06 -32.21
N TYR A 95 -7.82 14.56 -32.58
CA TYR A 95 -8.39 13.32 -32.04
C TYR A 95 -7.42 12.15 -32.22
N THR A 96 -7.06 11.89 -33.47
CA THR A 96 -6.22 10.75 -33.86
C THR A 96 -4.81 10.78 -33.27
N PRO A 97 -4.07 11.91 -33.32
CA PRO A 97 -2.73 11.99 -32.74
C PRO A 97 -2.71 11.80 -31.23
N ILE A 98 -3.64 12.40 -30.48
CA ILE A 98 -3.67 12.31 -29.02
C ILE A 98 -3.98 10.88 -28.59
N LEU A 99 -4.99 10.26 -29.19
CA LEU A 99 -5.33 8.86 -28.97
C LEU A 99 -4.16 7.94 -29.30
N GLY A 100 -3.45 8.21 -30.40
CA GLY A 100 -2.27 7.45 -30.81
C GLY A 100 -1.15 7.48 -29.78
N ILE A 101 -0.86 8.64 -29.19
CA ILE A 101 0.15 8.77 -28.13
C ILE A 101 -0.26 7.91 -26.92
N PHE A 102 -1.48 8.08 -26.41
CA PHE A 102 -1.94 7.31 -25.24
C PHE A 102 -2.01 5.80 -25.51
N ALA A 103 -2.42 5.38 -26.72
CA ALA A 103 -2.45 3.97 -27.08
C ALA A 103 -1.04 3.36 -27.18
N LEU A 104 -0.07 4.11 -27.73
CA LEU A 104 1.29 3.64 -27.94
C LEU A 104 2.12 3.65 -26.64
N THR A 105 2.13 4.78 -25.93
CA THR A 105 2.99 4.98 -24.76
C THR A 105 2.30 4.67 -23.45
N GLY A 106 0.97 4.70 -23.40
CA GLY A 106 0.23 4.61 -22.14
C GLY A 106 0.43 3.27 -21.43
N LEU A 107 0.30 2.13 -22.11
CA LEU A 107 0.50 0.81 -21.48
C LEU A 107 1.94 0.59 -20.98
N PRO A 108 3.00 0.89 -21.78
CA PRO A 108 4.37 0.85 -21.27
C PRO A 108 4.59 1.77 -20.06
N THR A 109 4.10 3.02 -20.11
CA THR A 109 4.27 3.99 -19.03
C THR A 109 3.51 3.56 -17.76
N SER A 110 2.29 3.04 -17.88
CA SER A 110 1.53 2.55 -16.73
C SER A 110 2.20 1.34 -16.08
N GLY A 111 2.75 0.42 -16.88
CA GLY A 111 3.50 -0.73 -16.37
C GLY A 111 4.77 -0.31 -15.63
N TRP A 112 5.52 0.65 -16.17
CA TRP A 112 6.70 1.22 -15.50
C TRP A 112 6.33 1.92 -14.18
N LEU A 113 5.26 2.73 -14.17
CA LEU A 113 4.76 3.39 -12.95
C LEU A 113 4.30 2.38 -11.90
N PHE A 114 3.64 1.30 -12.32
CA PHE A 114 3.24 0.21 -11.44
C PHE A 114 4.44 -0.50 -10.82
N PHE A 115 5.46 -0.80 -11.62
CA PHE A 115 6.69 -1.39 -11.08
C PHE A 115 7.38 -0.46 -10.07
N LYS A 116 7.36 0.85 -10.33
CA LYS A 116 7.88 1.85 -9.39
C LYS A 116 7.04 1.94 -8.11
N SER A 117 5.73 1.78 -8.20
CA SER A 117 4.86 1.77 -7.01
C SER A 117 5.15 0.55 -6.12
N ILE A 118 5.39 -0.63 -6.69
CA ILE A 118 5.78 -1.82 -5.93
C ILE A 118 7.11 -1.60 -5.21
N GLN A 119 8.12 -1.07 -5.91
CA GLN A 119 9.42 -0.77 -5.29
C GLN A 119 9.30 0.23 -4.15
N ALA A 120 8.53 1.31 -4.36
CA ALA A 120 8.27 2.30 -3.32
C ALA A 120 7.50 1.72 -2.12
N ALA A 121 6.57 0.79 -2.36
CA ALA A 121 5.83 0.11 -1.29
C ALA A 121 6.75 -0.81 -0.48
N ASN A 122 7.60 -1.61 -1.14
CA ASN A 122 8.56 -2.48 -0.47
C ASN A 122 9.57 -1.67 0.35
N LYS A 123 10.14 -0.61 -0.23
CA LYS A 123 11.05 0.29 0.48
C LYS A 123 10.38 0.94 1.70
N ALA A 124 9.15 1.42 1.56
CA ALA A 124 8.40 1.98 2.68
C ALA A 124 8.16 0.94 3.80
N ALA A 125 7.92 -0.32 3.44
CA ALA A 125 7.79 -1.40 4.42
C ALA A 125 9.11 -1.69 5.14
N GLU A 126 10.22 -1.78 4.40
CA GLU A 126 11.57 -1.96 4.99
C GLU A 126 11.96 -0.80 5.91
N ASP A 127 11.59 0.43 5.56
CA ASP A 127 11.87 1.60 6.39
C ASP A 127 11.03 1.59 7.67
N MET A 128 9.78 1.12 7.62
CA MET A 128 8.95 0.94 8.82
C MET A 128 9.49 -0.17 9.72
N ASP A 129 9.94 -1.29 9.15
CA ASP A 129 10.54 -2.41 9.89
C ASP A 129 11.78 -1.98 10.68
N LYS A 130 12.67 -1.21 10.03
CA LYS A 130 13.85 -0.59 10.68
C LYS A 130 13.49 0.40 11.78
N LEU A 131 12.39 1.13 11.63
CA LEU A 131 11.91 2.09 12.64
C LEU A 131 11.32 1.36 13.84
N ASP A 132 10.66 0.23 13.63
CA ASP A 132 10.07 -0.61 14.67
C ASP A 132 11.07 -1.62 15.29
N GLY A 133 12.27 -1.72 14.74
CA GLY A 133 13.41 -2.42 15.33
C GLY A 133 13.44 -3.94 15.10
N PHE A 134 12.76 -4.42 14.06
CA PHE A 134 12.83 -5.82 13.60
C PHE A 134 13.81 -5.99 12.44
#